data_AF-A0A954H5V6-F1
#
_entry.id   AF-A0A954H5V6-F1
#
_cell.length_a   1.000
_cell.length_b   1.000
_cell.length_c   1.000
_cell.angle_alpha   90.00
_cell.angle_beta   90.00
_cell.angle_gamma   90.00
#
_symmetry.space_group_name_H-M   'P 1'
#
loop_
_entity.id
_entity.type
_entity.pdbx_description
1 polymer ?
#
loop_
_entity_poly.entity_id
_entity_poly.type
_entity_poly.pdbx_seq_one_letter_code
_entity_poly.pdbx_strand_id
1 'polypeptide(L)'
;MSKRSINPAEHNIDMSADDFMDLMVDAFSSHTRGQVTLDELLLHPQDAFNFCESVRAMHGFPDLPDQIILRSVMLRRKNPK
;
A
#
# COMPACT_ATOMS: atom_id res chain seq x y z
N MET A 1 -12.56 -14.52 7.13
CA MET A 1 -11.44 -14.01 6.31
C MET A 1 -10.14 -14.23 7.07
N SER A 2 -9.23 -15.04 6.52
CA SER A 2 -7.99 -15.41 7.20
C SER A 2 -7.13 -14.16 7.46
N LYS A 3 -6.77 -13.91 8.72
CA LYS A 3 -5.85 -12.83 9.15
C LYS A 3 -4.43 -13.14 8.66
N ARG A 4 -4.19 -13.15 7.35
CA ARG A 4 -2.81 -13.11 6.83
C ARG A 4 -2.25 -11.73 7.16
N SER A 5 -1.33 -11.69 8.12
CA SER A 5 -0.43 -10.55 8.34
C SER A 5 0.37 -10.32 7.07
N ILE A 6 0.61 -9.06 6.72
CA ILE A 6 1.51 -8.72 5.62
C ILE A 6 2.92 -9.08 6.04
N ASN A 7 3.65 -9.76 5.17
CA ASN A 7 5.03 -10.16 5.40
C ASN A 7 5.90 -9.60 4.26
N PRO A 8 6.49 -8.41 4.42
CA PRO A 8 7.31 -7.78 3.38
C PRO A 8 8.51 -8.64 2.95
N ALA A 9 9.01 -9.49 3.85
CA ALA A 9 10.12 -10.40 3.56
C ALA A 9 9.79 -11.43 2.46
N GLU A 10 8.51 -11.81 2.28
CA GLU A 10 8.07 -12.67 1.17
C GLU A 10 8.23 -12.00 -0.20
N HIS A 11 8.42 -10.68 -0.21
CA HIS A 11 8.59 -9.85 -1.41
C HIS A 11 10.00 -9.27 -1.53
N ASN A 12 10.99 -9.84 -0.84
CA ASN A 12 12.38 -9.36 -0.80
C ASN A 12 12.53 -7.93 -0.24
N ILE A 13 11.59 -7.50 0.61
CA ILE A 13 11.66 -6.19 1.26
C ILE A 13 12.20 -6.39 2.68
N ASP A 14 13.40 -5.88 2.93
CA ASP A 14 14.07 -5.95 4.23
C ASP A 14 13.58 -4.84 5.17
N MET A 15 12.31 -4.93 5.59
CA MET A 15 11.73 -4.05 6.61
C MET A 15 10.62 -4.75 7.39
N SER A 16 10.28 -4.20 8.56
CA SER A 16 9.19 -4.74 9.36
C SER A 16 7.83 -4.53 8.66
N ALA A 17 6.86 -5.39 8.97
CA ALA A 17 5.50 -5.25 8.43
C ALA A 17 4.86 -3.90 8.80
N ASP A 18 5.15 -3.39 10.00
CA ASP A 18 4.64 -2.12 10.47
C ASP A 18 5.23 -0.95 9.68
N ASP A 19 6.57 -0.92 9.52
CA ASP A 19 7.24 0.15 8.77
C ASP A 19 6.81 0.13 7.30
N PHE A 20 6.61 -1.07 6.73
CA PHE A 20 6.06 -1.22 5.40
C PHE A 20 4.65 -0.65 5.29
N MET A 21 3.78 -0.94 6.26
CA MET A 21 2.42 -0.42 6.27
C MET A 21 2.40 1.11 6.43
N ASP A 22 3.26 1.67 7.27
CA ASP A 22 3.46 3.12 7.42
C ASP A 22 3.92 3.75 6.11
N LEU A 23 4.94 3.18 5.47
CA LEU A 23 5.45 3.62 4.18
C LEU A 23 4.35 3.65 3.09
N MET A 24 3.50 2.62 3.04
CA MET A 24 2.41 2.57 2.07
C MET A 24 1.35 3.64 2.32
N VAL A 25 1.05 3.98 3.59
CA VAL A 25 0.13 5.06 3.94
C VAL A 25 0.73 6.43 3.59
N ASP A 26 2.03 6.62 3.83
CA ASP A 26 2.74 7.84 3.48
C ASP A 26 2.79 8.03 1.96
N ALA A 27 3.04 6.97 1.21
CA ALA A 27 2.99 6.97 -0.25
C ALA A 27 1.57 7.29 -0.76
N PHE A 28 0.54 6.69 -0.17
CA PHE A 28 -0.86 6.99 -0.49
C PHE A 28 -1.22 8.45 -0.22
N SER A 29 -0.83 8.97 0.95
CA SER A 29 -1.10 10.36 1.34
C SER A 29 -0.37 11.35 0.45
N SER A 30 0.87 11.02 0.05
CA SER A 30 1.67 11.82 -0.88
C SER A 30 1.08 11.81 -2.30
N HIS A 31 0.63 10.65 -2.78
CA HIS A 31 0.03 10.48 -4.11
C HIS A 31 -1.30 11.24 -4.22
N THR A 32 -2.16 11.11 -3.21
CA THR A 32 -3.50 11.72 -3.19
C THR A 32 -3.52 13.14 -2.65
N ARG A 33 -2.40 13.62 -2.11
CA ARG A 33 -2.29 14.89 -1.37
C ARG A 33 -3.35 15.02 -0.25
N GLY A 34 -3.79 13.88 0.30
CA GLY A 34 -4.85 13.80 1.30
C GLY A 34 -6.26 14.20 0.81
N GLN A 35 -6.45 14.39 -0.50
CA GLN A 35 -7.74 14.80 -1.07
C GLN A 35 -8.66 13.63 -1.40
N VAL A 36 -8.07 12.45 -1.66
CA VAL A 36 -8.80 11.25 -2.10
C VAL A 36 -8.73 10.21 -1.00
N THR A 37 -9.89 9.61 -0.68
CA THR A 37 -9.94 8.50 0.28
C THR A 37 -9.57 7.18 -0.40
N LEU A 38 -9.10 6.19 0.36
CA LEU A 38 -8.78 4.88 -0.22
C LEU A 38 -10.02 4.23 -0.89
N ASP A 39 -11.20 4.38 -0.29
CA ASP A 39 -12.43 3.81 -0.84
C ASP A 39 -12.77 4.46 -2.19
N GLU A 40 -12.56 5.77 -2.32
CA GLU A 40 -12.72 6.50 -3.57
C GLU A 40 -11.69 6.07 -4.62
N LEU A 41 -10.42 5.89 -4.25
CA LEU A 41 -9.40 5.32 -5.14
C LEU A 41 -9.82 3.93 -5.65
N LEU A 42 -10.39 3.09 -4.80
CA LEU A 42 -10.84 1.75 -5.16
C LEU A 42 -12.08 1.73 -6.07
N LEU A 43 -12.83 2.83 -6.15
CA LEU A 43 -13.91 3.00 -7.13
C LEU A 43 -13.38 3.33 -8.54
N HIS A 44 -12.09 3.70 -8.66
CA HIS A 44 -11.43 4.06 -9.90
C HIS A 44 -10.28 3.10 -10.20
N PRO A 45 -10.52 1.97 -10.90
CA PRO A 45 -9.51 0.93 -11.13
C PRO A 45 -8.22 1.45 -11.79
N GLN A 46 -8.35 2.43 -12.71
CA GLN A 46 -7.20 3.03 -13.37
C GLN A 46 -6.32 3.81 -12.39
N ASP A 47 -6.92 4.54 -11.46
CA ASP A 47 -6.18 5.32 -10.46
C ASP A 47 -5.54 4.41 -9.41
N ALA A 48 -6.24 3.35 -8.99
CA ALA A 48 -5.69 2.33 -8.11
C ALA A 48 -4.46 1.64 -8.74
N PHE A 49 -4.53 1.33 -10.05
CA PHE A 49 -3.41 0.79 -10.80
C PHE A 49 -2.24 1.79 -10.88
N ASN A 50 -2.52 3.04 -11.23
CA ASN A 50 -1.51 4.10 -11.31
C ASN A 50 -0.82 4.36 -9.96
N PHE A 51 -1.57 4.29 -8.86
CA PHE A 51 -1.03 4.36 -7.51
C PHE A 51 -0.06 3.20 -7.23
N CYS A 52 -0.45 1.96 -7.54
CA CYS A 52 0.41 0.80 -7.33
C CYS A 52 1.69 0.90 -8.18
N GLU A 53 1.60 1.27 -9.45
CA GLU A 53 2.76 1.53 -10.31
C GLU A 53 3.66 2.63 -9.74
N SER A 54 3.07 3.73 -9.25
CA SER A 54 3.83 4.81 -8.61
C SER A 54 4.57 4.32 -7.37
N VAL A 55 3.96 3.47 -6.54
CA VAL A 55 4.61 2.89 -5.36
C VAL A 55 5.79 2.01 -5.76
N ARG A 56 5.63 1.15 -6.77
CA ARG A 56 6.72 0.32 -7.29
C ARG A 56 7.89 1.17 -7.79
N ALA A 57 7.58 2.21 -8.56
CA ALA A 57 8.59 3.11 -9.14
C ALA A 57 9.32 3.94 -8.09
N MET A 58 8.62 4.46 -7.08
CA MET A 58 9.22 5.30 -6.03
C MET A 58 10.11 4.52 -5.07
N HIS A 59 9.71 3.29 -4.71
CA HIS A 59 10.40 2.51 -3.68
C HIS A 59 11.24 1.36 -4.22
N GLY A 60 11.24 1.13 -5.54
CA GLY A 60 12.03 0.07 -6.16
C GLY A 60 11.49 -1.33 -5.86
N PHE A 61 10.16 -1.49 -5.86
CA PHE A 61 9.48 -2.75 -5.57
C PHE A 61 8.85 -3.37 -6.83
N PRO A 62 9.63 -3.77 -7.85
CA PRO A 62 9.10 -4.14 -9.17
C PRO A 62 8.13 -5.33 -9.12
N ASP A 63 8.37 -6.30 -8.24
CA ASP A 63 7.59 -7.54 -8.15
C ASP A 63 6.49 -7.51 -7.08
N LEU A 64 6.26 -6.35 -6.45
CA LEU A 64 5.30 -6.24 -5.36
C LEU A 64 3.87 -6.27 -5.91
N PRO A 65 3.01 -7.21 -5.51
CA PRO A 65 1.65 -7.31 -6.03
C PRO A 65 0.75 -6.14 -5.59
N ASP A 66 -0.14 -5.66 -6.47
CA ASP A 66 -1.11 -4.57 -6.18
C ASP A 66 -1.92 -4.86 -4.91
N GLN A 67 -2.35 -6.12 -4.75
CA GLN A 67 -3.13 -6.54 -3.59
C GLN A 67 -2.38 -6.30 -2.28
N ILE A 68 -1.06 -6.46 -2.26
CA ILE A 68 -0.27 -6.26 -1.05
C ILE A 68 -0.18 -4.77 -0.73
N ILE A 69 0.09 -3.93 -1.73
CA ILE A 69 0.14 -2.46 -1.60
C ILE A 69 -1.18 -1.94 -1.04
N LEU A 70 -2.30 -2.23 -1.73
CA LEU A 70 -3.62 -1.74 -1.34
C LEU A 70 -4.03 -2.26 0.04
N ARG A 71 -3.75 -3.54 0.32
CA ARG A 71 -4.08 -4.14 1.61
C ARG A 71 -3.26 -3.56 2.76
N SER A 72 -2.00 -3.17 2.54
CA SER A 72 -1.20 -2.47 3.56
C SER A 72 -1.87 -1.18 4.02
N VAL A 73 -2.31 -0.36 3.06
CA VAL A 73 -3.01 0.89 3.36
C VAL A 73 -4.32 0.61 4.11
N MET A 74 -5.10 -0.38 3.67
CA MET A 74 -6.35 -0.78 4.35
C MET A 74 -6.12 -1.25 5.79
N LEU A 75 -5.14 -2.13 6.00
CA LEU A 75 -4.86 -2.69 7.32
C LEU A 75 -4.35 -1.63 8.29
N ARG A 76 -3.51 -0.72 7.81
CA ARG A 76 -2.98 0.37 8.63
C ARG A 76 -4.06 1.35 9.06
N ARG A 77 -4.99 1.68 8.17
CA ARG A 77 -6.18 2.50 8.50
C ARG A 77 -7.09 1.83 9.52
N LYS A 78 -7.20 0.50 9.49
CA LYS A 78 -8.01 -0.26 10.46
C LYS A 78 -7.34 -0.35 11.84
N ASN A 79 -6.01 -0.44 11.85
CA ASN A 79 -5.18 -0.50 13.06
C ASN A 79 -4.20 0.68 13.07
N PRO A 80 -4.68 1.92 13.35
CA PRO A 80 -3.79 3.03 13.64
C PRO A 80 -2.97 2.71 14.89
N LYS A 81 -1.69 3.08 14.89
CA LYS A 81 -0.77 2.93 16.02
C LYS A 81 -0.90 4.19 16.85
#